data_AF-A0A4R1L057-F1
#
_entry.id   AF-A0A4R1L057-F1
#
_cell.length_a   1.000
_cell.length_b   1.000
_cell.length_c   1.000
_cell.angle_alpha   90.00
_cell.angle_beta   90.00
_cell.angle_gamma   90.00
#
_symmetry.space_group_name_H-M   'P 1'
#
loop_
_entity.id
_entity.type
_entity.pdbx_description
1 polymer ?
#
loop_
_entity_poly.entity_id
_entity_poly.type
_entity_poly.pdbx_seq_one_letter_code
_entity_poly.pdbx_strand_id
1 'polypeptide(L)'
;MKDIEIQQLTSDALPLVAAFIHRWRDAALDAPSSRQSSKYDAMNIERRLRWLLAENPVESLECRLGYSLVDRAGAIRGLNLTFPAAFLSAERRVLALCASSFFVEPSARSLGFYLFRKYLASQKYSFFLATTCNRQSGDLWSTLGGHAIQGSDLEYCIPLKPDVVAQAFGVPGLKCASG
;
A
#
# COMPACT_ATOMS: atom_id res chain seq x y z
N MET A 1 -24.45 2.88 0.95
CA MET A 1 -23.17 2.26 0.54
C MET A 1 -23.35 1.79 -0.88
N LYS A 2 -23.00 2.62 -1.87
CA LYS A 2 -23.12 2.28 -3.29
C LYS A 2 -21.90 1.45 -3.69
N ASP A 3 -22.08 0.45 -4.54
CA ASP A 3 -21.10 -0.60 -4.88
C ASP A 3 -19.68 -0.06 -5.07
N ILE A 4 -18.81 -0.43 -4.13
CA ILE A 4 -17.36 -0.26 -4.24
C ILE A 4 -16.77 -1.65 -4.38
N GLU A 5 -16.00 -1.86 -5.43
CA GLU A 5 -15.36 -3.13 -5.74
C GLU A 5 -13.86 -3.06 -5.50
N ILE A 6 -13.26 -4.21 -5.15
CA ILE A 6 -11.81 -4.34 -5.07
C ILE A 6 -11.29 -4.81 -6.43
N GLN A 7 -10.43 -4.02 -7.05
CA GLN A 7 -9.81 -4.35 -8.33
C GLN A 7 -8.30 -4.50 -8.17
N GLN A 8 -7.72 -5.47 -8.89
CA GLN A 8 -6.26 -5.59 -8.97
C GLN A 8 -5.72 -4.49 -9.89
N LEU A 9 -4.65 -3.83 -9.47
CA LEU A 9 -4.02 -2.79 -10.28
C LEU A 9 -3.22 -3.41 -11.43
N THR A 10 -3.38 -2.80 -12.60
CA THR A 10 -2.57 -3.03 -13.80
C THR A 10 -1.78 -1.77 -14.14
N SER A 11 -0.76 -1.89 -14.99
CA SER A 11 0.06 -0.74 -15.41
C SER A 11 -0.75 0.36 -16.09
N ASP A 12 -1.87 0.02 -16.72
CA ASP A 12 -2.78 0.97 -17.39
C ASP A 12 -3.53 1.87 -16.38
N ALA A 13 -3.65 1.43 -15.13
CA ALA A 13 -4.30 2.20 -14.07
C ALA A 13 -3.39 3.28 -13.45
N LEU A 14 -2.08 3.27 -13.75
CA LEU A 14 -1.10 4.15 -13.09
C LEU A 14 -1.40 5.66 -13.23
N PRO A 15 -1.89 6.18 -14.37
CA PRO A 15 -2.28 7.60 -14.47
C PRO A 15 -3.42 7.96 -13.51
N LEU A 16 -4.42 7.08 -13.36
CA LEU A 16 -5.55 7.29 -12.45
C LEU A 16 -5.12 7.20 -10.98
N VAL A 17 -4.21 6.27 -10.66
CA VAL A 17 -3.59 6.14 -9.35
C VAL A 17 -2.80 7.38 -8.99
N ALA A 18 -1.98 7.89 -9.91
CA ALA A 18 -1.21 9.12 -9.70
C ALA A 18 -2.11 10.32 -9.42
N ALA A 19 -3.19 10.48 -10.19
CA ALA A 19 -4.18 11.52 -9.97
C ALA A 19 -4.88 11.37 -8.61
N PHE A 20 -5.17 10.15 -8.16
CA PHE A 20 -5.75 9.89 -6.84
C PHE A 20 -4.78 10.29 -5.70
N ILE A 21 -3.53 9.85 -5.75
CA ILE A 21 -2.50 10.18 -4.75
C ILE A 21 -2.26 11.69 -4.70
N HIS A 22 -2.22 12.35 -5.86
CA HIS A 22 -2.07 13.80 -5.95
C HIS A 22 -3.20 14.53 -5.20
N ARG A 23 -4.47 14.24 -5.54
CA ARG A 23 -5.64 14.85 -4.89
C ARG A 23 -5.64 14.64 -3.38
N TRP A 24 -5.22 13.46 -2.93
CA TRP A 24 -5.13 13.17 -1.51
C TRP A 24 -4.04 13.97 -0.81
N ARG A 25 -2.84 14.07 -1.40
CA ARG A 25 -1.74 14.87 -0.83
C ARG A 25 -2.12 16.34 -0.70
N ASP A 26 -2.76 16.90 -1.71
CA ASP A 26 -3.27 18.28 -1.66
C ASP A 26 -4.25 18.47 -0.50
N ALA A 27 -5.19 17.53 -0.33
CA ALA A 27 -6.19 17.59 0.73
C ALA A 27 -5.61 17.35 2.14
N ALA A 28 -4.47 16.66 2.26
CA ALA A 28 -3.82 16.37 3.54
C ALA A 28 -2.88 17.49 4.02
N LEU A 29 -2.41 18.35 3.12
CA LEU A 29 -1.41 19.38 3.41
C LEU A 29 -1.98 20.78 3.64
N ASP A 30 -3.30 20.99 3.53
CA ASP A 30 -3.99 22.30 3.63
C ASP A 30 -3.26 23.43 2.85
N ALA A 31 -2.54 23.08 1.78
CA ALA A 31 -1.68 23.99 1.06
C ALA A 31 -2.43 24.59 -0.16
N PRO A 32 -2.45 25.92 -0.34
CA PRO A 32 -3.07 26.53 -1.50
C PRO A 32 -2.24 26.21 -2.75
N SER A 33 -2.70 25.25 -3.55
CA SER A 33 -1.96 24.83 -4.75
C SER A 33 -2.13 25.82 -5.90
N SER A 34 -1.00 26.32 -6.42
CA SER A 34 -0.97 26.98 -7.73
C SER A 34 -1.28 25.95 -8.82
N ARG A 35 -2.33 26.17 -9.63
CA ARG A 35 -2.85 25.20 -10.61
C ARG A 35 -1.84 24.71 -11.68
N GLN A 36 -0.68 25.36 -11.82
CA GLN A 36 0.39 24.92 -12.72
C GLN A 36 1.31 23.86 -12.11
N SER A 37 1.52 23.81 -10.78
CA SER A 37 2.35 22.77 -10.16
C SER A 37 1.65 21.39 -10.21
N SER A 38 0.32 21.38 -10.11
CA SER A 38 -0.46 20.14 -9.93
C SER A 38 -0.36 19.13 -11.08
N LYS A 39 -0.25 19.60 -12.34
CA LYS A 39 -0.13 18.68 -13.48
C LYS A 39 1.26 18.04 -13.55
N TYR A 40 2.31 18.82 -13.26
CA TYR A 40 3.68 18.31 -13.19
C TYR A 40 3.85 17.34 -12.02
N ASP A 41 3.19 17.60 -10.90
CA ASP A 41 3.21 16.74 -9.72
C ASP A 41 2.54 15.39 -10.00
N ALA A 42 1.38 15.36 -10.67
CA ALA A 42 0.73 14.12 -11.07
C ALA A 42 1.59 13.30 -12.06
N MET A 43 2.21 13.93 -13.06
CA MET A 43 3.11 13.25 -14.00
C MET A 43 4.37 12.70 -13.30
N ASN A 44 4.92 13.46 -12.35
CA ASN A 44 6.06 13.02 -11.55
C ASN A 44 5.70 11.83 -10.66
N ILE A 45 4.51 11.83 -10.06
CA ILE A 45 3.97 10.70 -9.30
C ILE A 45 3.83 9.49 -10.24
N GLU A 46 3.19 9.63 -11.40
CA GLU A 46 3.01 8.52 -12.34
C GLU A 46 4.35 7.91 -12.76
N ARG A 47 5.33 8.74 -13.15
CA ARG A 47 6.67 8.28 -13.52
C ARG A 47 7.34 7.50 -12.39
N ARG A 48 7.24 7.99 -11.15
CA ARG A 48 7.77 7.29 -9.97
C ARG A 48 7.06 5.96 -9.75
N LEU A 49 5.74 5.91 -9.90
CA LEU A 49 4.96 4.69 -9.74
C LEU A 49 5.28 3.65 -10.81
N ARG A 50 5.45 4.08 -12.06
CA ARG A 50 5.84 3.20 -13.17
C ARG A 50 7.19 2.56 -12.88
N TRP A 51 8.16 3.37 -12.50
CA TRP A 51 9.47 2.84 -12.10
C TRP A 51 9.37 1.85 -10.93
N LEU A 52 8.67 2.24 -9.86
CA LEU A 52 8.60 1.46 -8.62
C LEU A 52 7.82 0.15 -8.76
N LEU A 53 6.72 0.16 -9.52
CA LEU A 53 5.77 -0.94 -9.56
C LEU A 53 5.98 -1.84 -10.78
N ALA A 54 6.41 -1.28 -11.93
CA ALA A 54 6.47 -2.01 -13.19
C ALA A 54 7.90 -2.22 -13.72
N GLU A 55 8.82 -1.28 -13.49
CA GLU A 55 10.19 -1.34 -14.02
C GLU A 55 11.23 -1.75 -12.96
N ASN A 56 10.79 -1.93 -11.70
CA ASN A 56 11.65 -2.26 -10.59
C ASN A 56 12.35 -3.61 -10.85
N PRO A 57 13.70 -3.63 -10.92
CA PRO A 57 14.46 -4.83 -11.28
C PRO A 57 14.49 -5.88 -10.17
N VAL A 58 13.88 -5.61 -9.01
CA VAL A 58 13.70 -6.60 -7.95
C VAL A 58 12.73 -7.66 -8.45
N GLU A 59 13.32 -8.69 -9.05
CA GLU A 59 12.66 -9.80 -9.73
C GLU A 59 11.61 -10.48 -8.83
N SER A 60 10.35 -10.39 -9.24
CA SER A 60 9.23 -11.17 -8.75
C SER A 60 8.22 -11.29 -9.89
N LEU A 61 8.24 -12.43 -10.58
CA LEU A 61 7.41 -12.71 -11.77
C LEU A 61 5.90 -12.64 -11.52
N GLU A 62 5.48 -12.42 -10.28
CA GLU A 62 4.06 -12.39 -9.87
C GLU A 62 3.72 -11.21 -8.94
N CYS A 63 4.60 -10.20 -8.80
CA CYS A 63 4.25 -9.07 -7.96
C CYS A 63 3.08 -8.30 -8.57
N ARG A 64 1.92 -8.39 -7.91
CA ARG A 64 0.78 -7.54 -8.20
C ARG A 64 1.17 -6.10 -7.82
N LEU A 65 0.76 -5.12 -8.62
CA LEU A 65 1.02 -3.70 -8.34
C LEU A 65 0.24 -3.18 -7.12
N GLY A 66 -0.66 -4.02 -6.60
CA GLY A 66 -1.54 -3.75 -5.48
C GLY A 66 -3.01 -3.85 -5.87
N TYR A 67 -3.85 -3.17 -5.10
CA TYR A 67 -5.29 -3.16 -5.26
C TYR A 67 -5.87 -1.76 -5.10
N SER A 68 -6.94 -1.49 -5.82
CA SER A 68 -7.77 -0.29 -5.67
C SER A 68 -9.18 -0.66 -5.22
N LEU A 69 -9.83 0.28 -4.53
CA LEU A 69 -11.27 0.33 -4.34
C LEU A 69 -11.84 1.25 -5.39
N VAL A 70 -12.77 0.76 -6.20
CA VAL A 70 -13.33 1.49 -7.34
C VAL A 70 -14.84 1.54 -7.20
N ASP A 71 -15.45 2.72 -7.35
CA ASP A 71 -16.90 2.85 -7.36
C ASP A 71 -17.50 2.52 -8.74
N ARG A 72 -18.85 2.46 -8.83
CA ARG A 72 -19.56 2.21 -10.11
C ARG A 72 -19.19 3.18 -11.24
N ALA A 73 -18.70 4.38 -10.94
CA ALA A 73 -18.29 5.36 -11.95
C ALA A 73 -16.84 5.15 -12.41
N GLY A 74 -16.15 4.14 -11.88
CA GLY A 74 -14.74 3.88 -12.16
C GLY A 74 -13.77 4.74 -11.35
N ALA A 75 -14.25 5.49 -10.35
CA ALA A 75 -13.39 6.36 -9.56
C ALA A 75 -12.72 5.58 -8.42
N ILE A 76 -11.42 5.78 -8.25
CA ILE A 76 -10.66 5.20 -7.13
C ILE A 76 -11.08 5.90 -5.82
N ARG A 77 -11.50 5.09 -4.84
CA ARG A 77 -11.89 5.48 -3.47
C ARG A 77 -10.92 4.99 -2.41
N GLY A 78 -9.96 4.17 -2.80
CA GLY A 78 -8.91 3.67 -1.92
C GLY A 78 -7.89 2.87 -2.69
N LEU A 79 -6.72 2.72 -2.09
CA LEU A 79 -5.53 2.20 -2.74
C LEU A 79 -4.66 1.49 -1.71
N ASN A 80 -4.04 0.38 -2.13
CA ASN A 80 -2.89 -0.21 -1.46
C ASN A 80 -1.91 -0.65 -2.56
N LEU A 81 -0.83 0.11 -2.76
CA LEU A 81 0.20 -0.23 -3.74
C LEU A 81 1.19 -1.22 -3.16
N THR A 82 1.67 -2.14 -3.98
CA THR A 82 2.63 -3.15 -3.53
C THR A 82 3.80 -3.29 -4.49
N PHE A 83 5.01 -3.36 -3.94
CA PHE A 83 6.24 -3.57 -4.72
C PHE A 83 7.24 -4.43 -3.94
N PRO A 84 8.06 -5.24 -4.63
CA PRO A 84 9.05 -6.05 -3.97
C PRO A 84 10.27 -5.21 -3.61
N ALA A 85 10.91 -5.53 -2.49
CA ALA A 85 12.18 -4.95 -2.07
C ALA A 85 13.16 -6.06 -1.66
N ALA A 86 14.37 -6.03 -2.21
CA ALA A 86 15.42 -6.98 -1.87
C ALA A 86 16.32 -6.40 -0.78
N PHE A 87 16.62 -7.23 0.21
CA PHE A 87 17.56 -6.95 1.29
C PHE A 87 18.70 -7.95 1.24
N LEU A 88 19.89 -7.52 1.62
CA LEU A 88 21.07 -8.39 1.74
C LEU A 88 21.39 -8.57 3.23
N SER A 89 21.48 -9.82 3.66
CA SER A 89 21.92 -10.18 5.00
C SER A 89 23.00 -11.24 4.90
N ALA A 90 24.26 -10.84 5.17
CA ALA A 90 25.51 -11.61 5.22
C ALA A 90 25.78 -12.62 4.08
N GLU A 91 24.87 -13.55 3.82
CA GLU A 91 24.98 -14.64 2.84
C GLU A 91 23.71 -14.85 2.01
N ARG A 92 22.63 -14.11 2.27
CA ARG A 92 21.31 -14.38 1.66
C ARG A 92 20.65 -13.09 1.18
N ARG A 93 20.08 -13.17 -0.02
CA ARG A 93 19.08 -12.21 -0.51
C ARG A 93 17.75 -12.55 0.14
N VAL A 94 17.16 -11.58 0.81
CA VAL A 94 15.85 -11.69 1.45
C VAL A 94 14.89 -10.79 0.69
N LEU A 95 13.71 -11.31 0.33
CA LEU A 95 12.73 -10.57 -0.45
C LEU A 95 11.56 -10.16 0.45
N ALA A 96 11.30 -8.85 0.53
CA ALA A 96 10.13 -8.31 1.21
C ALA A 96 9.09 -7.83 0.19
N LEU A 97 7.82 -7.83 0.60
CA LEU A 97 6.78 -7.09 -0.12
C LEU A 97 6.45 -5.81 0.64
N CYS A 98 6.63 -4.67 -0.01
CA CYS A 98 6.32 -3.37 0.57
C CYS A 98 4.91 -2.95 0.15
N ALA A 99 4.11 -2.47 1.10
CA ALA A 99 2.90 -1.70 0.89
C ALA A 99 3.21 -0.20 0.96
N SER A 100 2.63 0.57 0.05
CA SER A 100 2.77 2.03 0.03
C SER A 100 1.49 2.70 -0.48
N SER A 101 1.36 3.99 -0.21
CA SER A 101 0.19 4.80 -0.56
C SER A 101 -1.12 4.13 -0.13
N PHE A 102 -1.11 3.48 1.02
CA PHE A 102 -2.26 2.84 1.62
C PHE A 102 -3.19 3.91 2.19
N PHE A 103 -4.24 4.20 1.44
CA PHE A 103 -5.22 5.22 1.80
C PHE A 103 -6.60 4.82 1.33
N VAL A 104 -7.63 5.12 2.14
CA VAL A 104 -9.02 4.86 1.81
C VAL A 104 -9.88 6.05 2.24
N GLU A 105 -10.71 6.54 1.33
CA GLU A 105 -11.63 7.64 1.59
C GLU A 105 -12.61 7.29 2.73
N PRO A 106 -13.09 8.29 3.50
CA PRO A 106 -13.97 8.07 4.66
C PRO A 106 -15.16 7.14 4.38
N SER A 107 -15.78 7.29 3.22
CA SER A 107 -16.95 6.52 2.78
C SER A 107 -16.67 5.03 2.53
N ALA A 108 -15.41 4.64 2.38
CA ALA A 108 -14.97 3.29 2.02
C ALA A 108 -14.04 2.65 3.07
N ARG A 109 -13.75 3.32 4.20
CA ARG A 109 -12.72 2.89 5.17
C ARG A 109 -12.83 1.45 5.63
N SER A 110 -14.04 0.93 5.82
CA SER A 110 -14.26 -0.48 6.20
C SER A 110 -13.69 -1.47 5.18
N LEU A 111 -13.59 -1.08 3.91
CA LEU A 111 -13.04 -1.89 2.84
C LEU A 111 -11.50 -1.88 2.80
N GLY A 112 -10.85 -0.92 3.45
CA GLY A 112 -9.37 -0.84 3.52
C GLY A 112 -8.75 -2.07 4.16
N PHE A 113 -9.44 -2.66 5.13
CA PHE A 113 -9.03 -3.93 5.73
C PHE A 113 -8.88 -5.06 4.70
N TYR A 114 -9.77 -5.13 3.70
CA TYR A 114 -9.71 -6.17 2.67
C TYR A 114 -8.53 -5.96 1.72
N LEU A 115 -8.17 -4.71 1.41
CA LEU A 115 -6.94 -4.40 0.67
C LEU A 115 -5.70 -4.87 1.43
N PHE A 116 -5.68 -4.65 2.74
CA PHE A 116 -4.57 -5.05 3.59
C PHE A 116 -4.46 -6.58 3.73
N ARG A 117 -5.59 -7.27 3.90
CA ARG A 117 -5.64 -8.75 3.86
C ARG A 117 -5.09 -9.32 2.57
N LYS A 118 -5.46 -8.75 1.42
CA LYS A 118 -4.95 -9.21 0.11
C LYS A 118 -3.43 -9.03 0.02
N TYR A 119 -2.90 -7.95 0.56
CA TYR A 119 -1.46 -7.72 0.63
C TYR A 119 -0.74 -8.79 1.45
N LEU A 120 -1.24 -9.12 2.64
CA LEU A 120 -0.66 -10.15 3.53
C LEU A 120 -0.82 -11.58 3.03
N ALA A 121 -1.81 -11.84 2.17
CA ALA A 121 -2.02 -13.14 1.57
C ALA A 121 -1.01 -13.45 0.44
N SER A 122 -0.20 -12.46 0.03
CA SER A 122 0.84 -12.64 -0.99
C SER A 122 1.86 -13.69 -0.54
N GLN A 123 2.13 -14.67 -1.39
CA GLN A 123 3.12 -15.71 -1.12
C GLN A 123 4.51 -15.28 -1.62
N LYS A 124 5.56 -16.04 -1.31
CA LYS A 124 6.93 -15.88 -1.83
C LYS A 124 7.76 -14.71 -1.25
N TYR A 125 7.28 -14.06 -0.20
CA TYR A 125 8.02 -13.00 0.50
C TYR A 125 8.39 -13.45 1.91
N SER A 126 9.62 -13.13 2.35
CA SER A 126 10.14 -13.47 3.66
C SER A 126 9.54 -12.61 4.77
N PHE A 127 9.17 -11.37 4.45
CA PHE A 127 8.44 -10.47 5.33
C PHE A 127 7.73 -9.38 4.52
N PHE A 128 6.87 -8.64 5.19
CA PHE A 128 6.10 -7.53 4.64
C PHE A 128 6.59 -6.23 5.27
N LEU A 129 6.44 -5.09 4.61
CA LEU A 129 6.73 -3.73 5.10
C LEU A 129 5.60 -2.78 4.69
N ALA A 130 5.15 -1.86 5.54
CA ALA A 130 4.11 -0.89 5.15
C ALA A 130 4.57 0.54 5.42
N THR A 131 4.93 1.30 4.38
CA THR A 131 5.55 2.63 4.54
C THR A 131 4.56 3.78 4.66
N THR A 132 3.25 3.58 4.63
CA THR A 132 2.29 4.69 4.73
C THR A 132 1.21 4.33 5.73
N CYS A 133 1.47 4.70 6.96
CA CYS A 133 0.67 4.38 8.13
C CYS A 133 0.50 5.71 8.86
N ASN A 134 -0.65 6.36 8.68
CA ASN A 134 -0.89 7.65 9.32
C ASN A 134 -0.91 7.49 10.86
N ARG A 135 -0.62 8.57 11.60
CA ARG A 135 -0.62 8.57 13.08
C ARG A 135 -1.92 8.02 13.69
N GLN A 136 -3.07 8.21 13.02
CA GLN A 136 -4.37 7.68 13.46
C GLN A 136 -4.43 6.15 13.53
N SER A 137 -3.60 5.45 12.76
CA SER A 137 -3.50 3.99 12.80
C SER A 137 -2.28 3.52 13.58
N GLY A 138 -1.53 4.43 14.22
CA GLY A 138 -0.28 4.14 14.94
C GLY A 138 -0.43 3.11 16.05
N ASP A 139 -1.52 3.14 16.81
CA ASP A 139 -1.78 2.16 17.89
C ASP A 139 -2.03 0.75 17.34
N LEU A 140 -2.78 0.66 16.24
CA LEU A 140 -2.98 -0.59 15.50
C LEU A 140 -1.63 -1.12 15.01
N TRP A 141 -0.81 -0.28 14.41
CA TRP A 141 0.50 -0.71 13.87
C TRP A 141 1.49 -1.10 14.97
N SER A 142 1.50 -0.38 16.09
CA SER A 142 2.33 -0.72 17.24
C SER A 142 1.94 -2.08 17.83
N THR A 143 0.64 -2.37 17.91
CA THR A 143 0.13 -3.69 18.34
C THR A 143 0.58 -4.81 17.39
N LEU A 144 0.76 -4.50 16.10
CA LEU A 144 1.24 -5.43 15.08
C LEU A 144 2.79 -5.55 15.02
N GLY A 145 3.51 -4.94 15.97
CA GLY A 145 4.98 -4.92 16.01
C GLY A 145 5.61 -3.92 15.05
N GLY A 146 4.83 -2.94 14.57
CA GLY A 146 5.31 -1.84 13.74
C GLY A 146 6.03 -0.78 14.56
N HIS A 147 7.04 -0.17 13.95
CA HIS A 147 7.75 0.97 14.53
C HIS A 147 7.63 2.18 13.63
N ALA A 148 7.35 3.35 14.21
CA ALA A 148 7.39 4.60 13.47
C ALA A 148 8.84 4.85 12.98
N ILE A 149 9.00 5.28 11.73
CA ILE A 149 10.31 5.66 11.21
C ILE A 149 10.68 7.02 11.81
N GLN A 150 11.84 7.10 12.46
CA GLN A 150 12.29 8.33 13.11
C GLN A 150 12.39 9.49 12.10
N GLY A 151 11.75 10.62 12.41
CA GLY A 151 11.71 11.80 11.53
C GLY A 151 10.63 11.73 10.44
N SER A 152 9.79 10.70 10.42
CA SER A 152 8.66 10.58 9.51
C SER A 152 7.33 10.75 10.24
N ASP A 153 6.45 11.62 9.73
CA ASP A 153 5.10 11.82 10.27
C ASP A 153 4.08 10.78 9.77
N LEU A 154 4.43 10.00 8.74
CA LEU A 154 3.48 9.19 7.96
C LEU A 154 3.92 7.76 7.69
N GLU A 155 5.16 7.38 8.04
CA GLU A 155 5.74 6.11 7.62
C GLU A 155 6.09 5.22 8.82
N TYR A 156 5.61 3.99 8.79
CA TYR A 156 6.00 2.95 9.74
C TYR A 156 6.85 1.92 9.01
N CYS A 157 7.71 1.22 9.73
CA CYS A 157 8.39 0.03 9.26
C CYS A 157 7.83 -1.12 10.09
N ILE A 158 7.21 -2.09 9.43
CA ILE A 158 6.57 -3.21 10.10
C ILE A 158 7.08 -4.47 9.43
N PRO A 159 7.94 -5.30 10.04
CA PRO A 159 8.10 -6.68 9.59
C PRO A 159 6.81 -7.43 9.94
N LEU A 160 5.78 -7.41 9.08
CA LEU A 160 4.51 -8.05 9.42
C LEU A 160 4.69 -9.57 9.41
N LYS A 161 4.42 -10.19 10.56
CA LYS A 161 4.23 -11.63 10.70
C LYS A 161 2.74 -11.94 10.43
N PRO A 162 2.39 -12.66 9.34
CA PRO A 162 1.00 -12.82 8.91
C PRO A 162 0.04 -13.38 9.97
N ASP A 163 0.54 -14.24 10.84
CA ASP A 163 -0.15 -14.85 11.99
C ASP A 163 -0.56 -13.83 13.05
N VAL A 164 0.33 -12.89 13.39
CA VAL A 164 0.05 -11.79 14.35
C VAL A 164 -1.03 -10.87 13.79
N VAL A 165 -0.97 -10.60 12.48
CA VAL A 165 -1.96 -9.73 11.83
C VAL A 165 -3.34 -10.37 11.76
N ALA A 166 -3.43 -11.65 11.41
CA ALA A 166 -4.71 -12.36 11.37
C ALA A 166 -5.43 -12.37 12.74
N GLN A 167 -4.68 -12.46 13.84
CA GLN A 167 -5.22 -12.39 15.20
C GLN A 167 -5.71 -10.99 15.57
N ALA A 168 -4.95 -9.94 15.28
CA ALA A 168 -5.33 -8.56 15.59
C ALA A 168 -6.62 -8.12 14.88
N PHE A 169 -6.88 -8.69 13.70
CA PHE A 169 -8.11 -8.44 12.95
C PHE A 169 -9.23 -9.45 13.22
N GLY A 170 -9.07 -10.34 14.19
CA GLY A 170 -10.13 -11.25 14.65
C GLY A 170 -10.57 -12.32 13.65
N VAL A 171 -9.67 -12.78 12.76
CA VAL A 171 -10.02 -13.77 11.72
C VAL A 171 -9.64 -15.20 12.17
N PRO A 172 -10.60 -16.11 12.39
CA PRO A 172 -10.28 -17.52 12.61
C PRO A 172 -9.82 -18.17 11.30
N GLY A 173 -8.69 -18.90 11.31
CA GLY A 173 -8.41 -19.93 10.30
C GLY A 173 -7.26 -19.72 9.30
N LEU A 174 -6.41 -18.69 9.44
CA LEU A 174 -5.14 -18.65 8.69
C LEU A 174 -4.10 -19.51 9.42
N LYS A 175 -3.99 -20.79 9.04
CA LYS A 175 -2.84 -21.64 9.41
C LYS A 175 -1.77 -21.48 8.33
N CYS A 176 -0.59 -20.99 8.68
CA CYS A 176 0.58 -21.12 7.84
C CYS A 176 0.88 -22.62 7.68
N ALA A 177 0.98 -23.08 6.43
CA ALA A 177 1.61 -24.36 6.17
C ALA A 177 3.10 -24.20 6.48
N SER A 178 3.54 -24.79 7.59
CA SER A 178 4.95 -24.99 7.87
C SER A 178 5.48 -26.04 6.90
N GLY A 179 6.29 -25.61 5.94
CA GLY A 179 7.04 -26.43 5.00
C GLY A 179 8.15 -25.61 4.37
#